data_AF-A0A951WYH9-F1
#
_entry.id   AF-A0A951WYH9-F1
#
_cell.length_a   1.000
_cell.length_b   1.000
_cell.length_c   1.000
_cell.angle_alpha   90.00
_cell.angle_beta   90.00
_cell.angle_gamma   90.00
#
_symmetry.space_group_name_H-M   'P 1'
#
loop_
_entity.id
_entity.type
_entity.pdbx_description
1 polymer ?
#
loop_
_entity_poly.entity_id
_entity_poly.type
_entity_poly.pdbx_seq_one_letter_code
_entity_poly.pdbx_strand_id
1 'polypeptide(L)'
;MKLRVALLLSFVLVLIAFVPASADQPVLWYENDWDVTFDLVNCGSFTVLDRAVGHDSEYLYYDKDGKVVKTLYENRGVDNLFSSANPDVVVSGPYRFLVHAKVTAYDVNGDVTNVTRRWTGNIWNIQLPGKGGVYHESGQIVELFDVVNWTVIAEIKRVGLTVFDNQALCEYFAD
;
A
#
# COMPACT_ATOMS: atom_id res chain seq x y z
N MET A 1 1.16 -7.56 61.03
CA MET A 1 1.83 -6.67 60.05
C MET A 1 2.01 -7.31 58.66
N LYS A 2 2.50 -8.55 58.56
CA LYS A 2 2.76 -9.25 57.27
C LYS A 2 1.53 -9.42 56.35
N LEU A 3 0.33 -9.66 56.90
CA LEU A 3 -0.89 -9.85 56.11
C LEU A 3 -1.39 -8.57 55.42
N ARG A 4 -1.21 -7.39 56.05
CA ARG A 4 -1.63 -6.10 55.49
C ARG A 4 -0.73 -5.65 54.34
N VAL A 5 0.57 -5.94 54.43
CA VAL A 5 1.53 -5.67 53.36
C VAL A 5 1.26 -6.57 52.15
N ALA A 6 0.95 -7.85 52.38
CA ALA A 6 0.59 -8.78 51.31
C ALA A 6 -0.67 -8.32 50.55
N LEU A 7 -1.72 -7.94 51.28
CA LEU A 7 -2.98 -7.43 50.70
C LEU A 7 -2.78 -6.15 49.88
N LEU A 8 -1.96 -5.22 50.36
CA LEU A 8 -1.60 -4.00 49.62
C LEU A 8 -0.83 -4.32 48.35
N LEU A 9 0.13 -5.24 48.40
CA LEU A 9 0.88 -5.66 47.22
C LEU A 9 -0.03 -6.33 46.17
N SER A 10 -0.95 -7.18 46.61
CA SER A 10 -1.95 -7.82 45.75
C SER A 10 -2.87 -6.78 45.10
N PHE A 11 -3.30 -5.77 45.85
CA PHE A 11 -4.17 -4.71 45.34
C PHE A 11 -3.45 -3.82 44.31
N VAL A 12 -2.18 -3.49 44.55
CA VAL A 12 -1.34 -2.75 43.60
C VAL A 12 -1.07 -3.55 42.32
N LEU A 13 -0.80 -4.86 42.43
CA LEU A 13 -0.59 -5.73 41.27
C LEU A 13 -1.84 -5.89 40.40
N VAL A 14 -3.03 -5.97 41.02
CA VAL A 14 -4.30 -6.02 40.29
C VAL A 14 -4.57 -4.66 39.61
N LEU A 15 -4.28 -3.53 40.26
CA LEU A 15 -4.46 -2.20 39.67
C LEU A 15 -3.53 -1.94 38.48
N ILE A 16 -2.30 -2.48 38.47
CA ILE A 16 -1.36 -2.36 37.34
C ILE A 16 -1.82 -3.19 36.14
N ALA A 17 -2.53 -4.30 36.36
CA ALA A 17 -3.06 -5.15 35.28
C ALA A 17 -4.25 -4.52 34.51
N PHE A 18 -4.85 -3.46 35.05
CA PHE A 18 -5.99 -2.75 34.45
C PHE A 18 -5.63 -1.42 33.79
N VAL A 19 -4.34 -1.12 33.58
CA VAL A 19 -3.98 -0.05 32.63
C VAL A 19 -4.03 -0.71 31.25
N PRO A 20 -5.12 -0.60 30.47
CA PRO A 20 -5.03 -0.97 29.08
C PRO A 20 -3.86 -0.17 28.52
N ALA A 21 -2.90 -0.86 27.91
CA ALA A 21 -1.99 -0.21 26.98
C ALA A 21 -2.88 0.31 25.85
N SER A 22 -3.46 1.49 26.05
CA SER A 22 -4.21 2.23 25.05
C SER A 22 -3.15 2.68 24.07
N ALA A 23 -2.84 1.83 23.10
CA ALA A 23 -2.23 2.31 21.88
C ALA A 23 -3.22 3.31 21.29
N ASP A 24 -2.79 4.56 21.10
CA ASP A 24 -3.63 5.59 20.52
C ASP A 24 -4.22 5.08 19.20
N GLN A 25 -5.49 5.42 18.96
CA GLN A 25 -6.15 5.08 17.71
C GLN A 25 -5.37 5.69 16.54
N PRO A 26 -5.31 5.03 15.37
CA PRO A 26 -4.71 5.63 14.20
C PRO A 26 -5.37 6.97 13.88
N VAL A 27 -4.55 7.93 13.47
CA VAL A 27 -5.00 9.25 13.02
C VAL A 27 -5.06 9.22 11.49
N LEU A 28 -6.22 9.55 10.91
CA LEU A 28 -6.31 9.80 9.47
C LEU A 28 -5.46 11.03 9.13
N TRP A 29 -4.46 10.85 8.28
CA TRP A 29 -3.57 11.92 7.85
C TRP A 29 -4.04 12.61 6.58
N TYR A 30 -4.44 11.81 5.58
CA TYR A 30 -5.15 12.32 4.41
C TYR A 30 -6.04 11.25 3.81
N GLU A 31 -7.00 11.73 3.02
CA GLU A 31 -7.77 10.96 2.07
C GLU A 31 -7.99 11.80 0.82
N ASN A 32 -7.97 11.18 -0.35
CA ASN A 32 -8.19 11.90 -1.61
C ASN A 32 -8.72 10.98 -2.70
N ASP A 33 -9.72 11.46 -3.43
CA ASP A 33 -10.15 10.85 -4.69
C ASP A 33 -9.30 11.39 -5.84
N TRP A 34 -9.01 10.56 -6.82
CA TRP A 34 -8.19 10.95 -7.97
C TRP A 34 -8.63 10.25 -9.26
N ASP A 35 -8.32 10.90 -10.38
CA ASP A 35 -8.59 10.46 -11.75
C ASP A 35 -7.38 10.86 -12.58
N VAL A 36 -6.57 9.88 -12.97
CA VAL A 36 -5.35 10.10 -13.73
C VAL A 36 -5.31 9.21 -14.95
N THR A 37 -4.64 9.67 -16.00
CA THR A 37 -4.38 8.87 -17.20
C THR A 37 -2.89 8.88 -17.50
N PHE A 38 -2.34 7.71 -17.79
CA PHE A 38 -0.93 7.55 -18.13
C PHE A 38 -0.73 6.58 -19.29
N ASP A 39 0.40 6.75 -19.97
CA ASP A 39 0.83 5.87 -21.07
C ASP A 39 1.30 4.54 -20.48
N LEU A 40 0.61 3.45 -20.82
CA LEU A 40 0.93 2.12 -20.30
C LEU A 40 1.92 1.38 -21.22
N VAL A 41 1.56 1.23 -22.50
CA VAL A 41 2.35 0.50 -23.50
C VAL A 41 2.31 1.22 -24.84
N ASN A 42 3.49 1.50 -25.42
CA ASN A 42 3.59 1.99 -26.78
C ASN A 42 3.64 0.81 -27.78
N CYS A 43 2.62 0.72 -28.65
CA CYS A 43 2.47 -0.34 -29.65
C CYS A 43 2.92 0.11 -31.07
N GLY A 44 3.64 1.22 -31.18
CA GLY A 44 4.13 1.80 -32.42
C GLY A 44 3.12 2.75 -33.07
N SER A 45 2.02 2.23 -33.62
CA SER A 45 0.98 3.05 -34.27
C SER A 45 -0.02 3.68 -33.30
N PHE A 46 -0.11 3.16 -32.09
CA PHE A 46 -0.96 3.68 -31.01
C PHE A 46 -0.31 3.40 -29.66
N THR A 47 -0.87 3.97 -28.60
CA THR A 47 -0.48 3.73 -27.21
C THR A 47 -1.69 3.18 -26.47
N VAL A 48 -1.50 2.12 -25.69
CA VAL A 48 -2.47 1.68 -24.69
C VAL A 48 -2.33 2.62 -23.51
N LEU A 49 -3.41 3.31 -23.20
CA LEU A 49 -3.53 4.22 -22.08
C LEU A 49 -4.23 3.50 -20.93
N ASP A 50 -3.82 3.80 -19.71
CA ASP A 50 -4.60 3.46 -18.53
C ASP A 50 -5.16 4.73 -17.89
N ARG A 51 -6.48 4.79 -17.75
CA ARG A 51 -7.16 5.75 -16.89
C ARG A 51 -7.56 5.07 -15.59
N ALA A 52 -6.78 5.33 -14.56
CA ALA A 52 -7.05 4.87 -13.21
C ALA A 52 -7.89 5.92 -12.46
N VAL A 53 -8.98 5.45 -11.86
CA VAL A 53 -9.86 6.25 -10.99
C VAL A 53 -9.91 5.58 -9.63
N GLY A 54 -9.56 6.33 -8.59
CA GLY A 54 -9.31 5.72 -7.30
C GLY A 54 -9.49 6.65 -6.11
N HIS A 55 -9.21 6.05 -4.95
CA HIS A 55 -9.25 6.68 -3.65
C HIS A 55 -8.07 6.22 -2.82
N ASP A 56 -7.42 7.21 -2.21
CA ASP A 56 -6.29 7.05 -1.30
C ASP A 56 -6.71 7.40 0.12
N SER A 57 -6.16 6.68 1.08
CA SER A 57 -6.21 7.08 2.49
C SER A 57 -4.91 6.69 3.18
N GLU A 58 -4.41 7.53 4.09
CA GLU A 58 -3.27 7.18 4.92
C GLU A 58 -3.53 7.45 6.39
N TYR A 59 -3.14 6.49 7.22
CA TYR A 59 -3.29 6.52 8.67
C TYR A 59 -1.92 6.48 9.34
N LEU A 60 -1.73 7.35 10.33
CA LEU A 60 -0.51 7.42 11.14
C LEU A 60 -0.75 6.79 12.51
N TYR A 61 0.24 6.07 13.00
CA TYR A 61 0.28 5.49 14.33
C TYR A 61 1.45 6.07 15.09
N TYR A 62 1.19 6.54 16.30
CA TYR A 62 2.17 7.20 17.15
C TYR A 62 2.55 6.33 18.35
N ASP A 63 3.78 6.50 18.84
CA ASP A 63 4.13 6.04 20.17
C ASP A 63 3.66 7.03 21.25
N LYS A 64 3.86 6.64 22.50
CA LYS A 64 3.51 7.43 23.69
C LYS A 64 4.20 8.80 23.77
N ASP A 65 5.29 8.99 23.02
CA ASP A 65 6.09 10.21 23.01
C ASP A 65 5.69 11.09 21.80
N GLY A 66 4.66 10.69 21.05
CA GLY A 66 4.13 11.43 19.90
C GLY A 66 4.91 11.24 18.61
N LYS A 67 5.78 10.22 18.50
CA LYS A 67 6.54 9.93 17.28
C LYS A 67 5.80 8.94 16.38
N VAL A 68 5.80 9.18 15.08
CA VAL A 68 5.21 8.25 14.09
C VAL A 68 6.03 6.97 14.06
N VAL A 69 5.42 5.83 14.37
CA VAL A 69 6.10 4.51 14.36
C VAL A 69 5.65 3.63 13.19
N LYS A 70 4.48 3.92 12.63
CA LYS A 70 3.89 3.14 11.54
C LYS A 70 2.94 4.02 10.72
N THR A 71 2.84 3.73 9.43
CA THR A 71 1.75 4.22 8.59
C THR A 71 1.02 3.05 7.93
N LEU A 72 -0.23 3.28 7.56
CA LEU A 72 -1.03 2.41 6.71
C LEU A 72 -1.60 3.27 5.58
N TYR A 73 -1.10 3.04 4.38
CA TYR A 73 -1.67 3.61 3.17
C TYR A 73 -2.60 2.57 2.52
N GLU A 74 -3.79 2.98 2.13
CA GLU A 74 -4.73 2.18 1.34
C GLU A 74 -5.02 2.88 0.02
N ASN A 75 -4.98 2.12 -1.06
CA ASN A 75 -5.30 2.58 -2.41
C ASN A 75 -6.25 1.57 -3.05
N ARG A 76 -7.34 2.07 -3.63
CA ARG A 76 -8.38 1.24 -4.26
C ARG A 76 -9.03 1.99 -5.41
N GLY A 77 -9.49 1.26 -6.41
CA GLY A 77 -10.10 1.88 -7.56
C GLY A 77 -10.30 0.92 -8.72
N VAL A 78 -10.36 1.49 -9.92
CA VAL A 78 -10.56 0.79 -11.18
C VAL A 78 -9.61 1.37 -12.21
N ASP A 79 -8.83 0.49 -12.84
CA ASP A 79 -8.04 0.78 -14.03
C ASP A 79 -8.92 0.59 -15.27
N ASN A 80 -8.72 1.43 -16.28
CA ASN A 80 -9.48 1.41 -17.53
C ASN A 80 -8.49 1.51 -18.68
N LEU A 81 -8.23 0.38 -19.33
CA LEU A 81 -7.36 0.32 -20.50
C LEU A 81 -8.11 0.63 -21.77
N PHE A 82 -7.54 1.47 -22.61
CA PHE A 82 -8.05 1.78 -23.94
C PHE A 82 -6.92 2.17 -24.88
N SER A 83 -7.18 2.10 -26.19
CA SER A 83 -6.24 2.52 -27.22
C SER A 83 -6.36 4.01 -27.50
N SER A 84 -5.24 4.71 -27.70
CA SER A 84 -5.27 6.08 -28.22
C SER A 84 -5.85 6.18 -29.63
N ALA A 85 -5.85 5.09 -30.41
CA ALA A 85 -6.46 5.03 -31.73
C ALA A 85 -7.96 4.71 -31.71
N ASN A 86 -8.44 4.02 -30.67
CA ASN A 86 -9.84 3.64 -30.50
C ASN A 86 -10.23 3.70 -29.01
N PRO A 87 -10.57 4.89 -28.48
CA PRO A 87 -10.82 5.08 -27.06
C PRO A 87 -12.16 4.52 -26.57
N ASP A 88 -13.05 4.09 -27.47
CA ASP A 88 -14.38 3.57 -27.11
C ASP A 88 -14.32 2.10 -26.65
N VAL A 89 -13.26 1.37 -26.99
CA VAL A 89 -13.02 0.00 -26.52
C VAL A 89 -12.25 0.08 -25.19
N VAL A 90 -12.96 -0.17 -24.09
CA VAL A 90 -12.41 -0.11 -22.74
C VAL A 90 -12.42 -1.48 -22.08
N VAL A 91 -11.32 -1.86 -21.46
CA VAL A 91 -11.26 -3.01 -20.55
C VAL A 91 -10.91 -2.53 -19.16
N SER A 92 -11.77 -2.85 -18.20
CA SER A 92 -11.63 -2.38 -16.82
C SER A 92 -11.30 -3.51 -15.85
N GLY A 93 -10.55 -3.18 -14.80
CA GLY A 93 -10.18 -4.10 -13.74
C GLY A 93 -10.11 -3.40 -12.38
N PRO A 94 -10.68 -3.96 -11.30
CA PRO A 94 -10.59 -3.35 -9.98
C PRO A 94 -9.24 -3.68 -9.32
N TYR A 95 -8.61 -2.69 -8.69
CA TYR A 95 -7.45 -2.90 -7.84
C TYR A 95 -7.75 -2.48 -6.39
N ARG A 96 -6.99 -3.08 -5.47
CA ARG A 96 -6.94 -2.67 -4.07
C ARG A 96 -5.67 -3.20 -3.43
N PHE A 97 -4.83 -2.30 -2.96
CA PHE A 97 -3.65 -2.67 -2.20
C PHE A 97 -3.49 -1.80 -0.94
N LEU A 98 -2.69 -2.32 -0.02
CA LEU A 98 -2.33 -1.70 1.24
C LEU A 98 -0.82 -1.65 1.33
N VAL A 99 -0.28 -0.54 1.83
CA VAL A 99 1.14 -0.41 2.19
C VAL A 99 1.23 -0.20 3.69
N HIS A 100 1.77 -1.19 4.38
CA HIS A 100 2.13 -1.07 5.79
C HIS A 100 3.58 -0.60 5.88
N ALA A 101 3.81 0.64 6.26
CA ALA A 101 5.15 1.16 6.53
C ALA A 101 5.42 1.12 8.03
N LYS A 102 6.52 0.49 8.45
CA LYS A 102 7.00 0.52 9.84
C LYS A 102 8.32 1.28 9.89
N VAL A 103 8.42 2.28 10.75
CA VAL A 103 9.67 3.03 10.93
C VAL A 103 10.76 2.12 11.49
N THR A 104 11.94 2.17 10.86
CA THR A 104 13.11 1.39 11.26
C THR A 104 14.27 2.26 11.70
N ALA A 105 14.32 3.52 11.28
CA ALA A 105 15.34 4.48 11.72
C ALA A 105 14.82 5.92 11.71
N TYR A 106 15.43 6.73 12.58
CA TYR A 106 15.29 8.18 12.62
C TYR A 106 16.66 8.83 12.48
N ASP A 107 16.72 10.07 12.02
CA ASP A 107 17.93 10.89 12.08
C ASP A 107 18.15 11.50 13.48
N VAL A 108 19.17 12.35 13.60
CA VAL A 108 19.52 13.04 14.85
C VAL A 108 18.50 14.09 15.29
N ASN A 109 17.65 14.57 14.37
CA ASN A 109 16.58 15.54 14.64
C ASN A 109 15.27 14.84 15.00
N GLY A 110 15.20 13.51 14.81
CA GLY A 110 14.02 12.71 15.06
C GLY A 110 13.12 12.53 13.83
N ASP A 111 13.59 12.89 12.64
CA ASP A 111 12.87 12.70 11.39
C ASP A 111 13.03 11.25 10.90
N VAL A 112 11.98 10.70 10.29
CA VAL A 112 11.99 9.33 9.77
C VAL A 112 12.94 9.25 8.58
N THR A 113 13.94 8.36 8.66
CA THR A 113 14.89 8.14 7.56
C THR A 113 14.60 6.86 6.81
N ASN A 114 14.30 5.77 7.54
CA ASN A 114 14.05 4.47 6.93
C ASN A 114 12.75 3.86 7.43
N VAL A 115 12.09 3.15 6.53
CA VAL A 115 10.92 2.33 6.83
C VAL A 115 11.05 0.96 6.19
N THR A 116 10.47 -0.06 6.82
CA THR A 116 10.11 -1.29 6.11
C THR A 116 8.70 -1.14 5.56
N ARG A 117 8.54 -1.21 4.25
CA ARG A 117 7.24 -1.20 3.58
C ARG A 117 6.82 -2.62 3.27
N ARG A 118 5.56 -2.93 3.53
CA ARG A 118 4.92 -4.18 3.10
C ARG A 118 3.69 -3.83 2.28
N TRP A 119 3.81 -3.99 0.98
CA TRP A 119 2.72 -3.96 0.03
C TRP A 119 1.95 -5.28 0.11
N THR A 120 0.63 -5.21 0.15
CA THR A 120 -0.25 -6.38 0.10
C THR A 120 -1.50 -6.09 -0.70
N GLY A 121 -1.99 -7.09 -1.42
CA GLY A 121 -3.26 -7.00 -2.14
C GLY A 121 -3.05 -7.12 -3.63
N ASN A 122 -3.93 -6.46 -4.37
CA ASN A 122 -3.93 -6.46 -5.82
C ASN A 122 -3.62 -5.03 -6.29
N ILE A 123 -2.44 -4.84 -6.87
CA ILE A 123 -1.99 -3.56 -7.43
C ILE A 123 -2.61 -3.35 -8.80
N TRP A 124 -2.74 -4.42 -9.59
CA TRP A 124 -3.33 -4.39 -10.93
C TRP A 124 -4.08 -5.69 -11.24
N ASN A 125 -5.27 -5.58 -11.84
CA ASN A 125 -6.15 -6.73 -12.08
C ASN A 125 -6.94 -6.68 -13.38
N ILE A 126 -6.27 -6.61 -14.51
CA ILE A 126 -6.95 -6.48 -15.80
C ILE A 126 -6.90 -7.81 -16.56
N GLN A 127 -8.08 -8.27 -16.96
CA GLN A 127 -8.26 -9.48 -17.73
C GLN A 127 -8.80 -9.11 -19.10
N LEU A 128 -8.09 -9.50 -20.15
CA LEU A 128 -8.55 -9.32 -21.52
C LEU A 128 -9.45 -10.49 -21.93
N PRO A 129 -10.61 -10.21 -22.58
CA PRO A 129 -11.42 -11.25 -23.21
C PRO A 129 -10.59 -12.14 -24.13
N GLY A 130 -10.69 -13.47 -23.94
CA GLY A 130 -9.99 -14.46 -24.76
C GLY A 130 -8.48 -14.64 -24.47
N LYS A 131 -7.84 -13.74 -23.71
CA LYS A 131 -6.41 -13.82 -23.37
C LYS A 131 -6.14 -14.01 -21.86
N GLY A 132 -7.12 -13.76 -20.99
CA GLY A 132 -6.98 -13.94 -19.53
C GLY A 132 -6.27 -12.77 -18.86
N GLY A 133 -5.62 -13.01 -17.72
CA GLY A 133 -4.87 -11.98 -16.99
C GLY A 133 -3.56 -11.63 -17.69
N VAL A 134 -3.55 -10.49 -18.38
CA VAL A 134 -2.37 -10.00 -19.14
C VAL A 134 -1.65 -8.87 -18.42
N TYR A 135 -2.32 -8.22 -17.47
CA TYR A 135 -1.76 -7.16 -16.67
C TYR A 135 -2.26 -7.35 -15.24
N HIS A 136 -1.45 -8.06 -14.45
CA HIS A 136 -1.82 -8.49 -13.12
C HIS A 136 -0.62 -8.47 -12.17
N GLU A 137 -0.73 -7.71 -11.10
CA GLU A 137 0.22 -7.72 -9.99
C GLU A 137 -0.54 -7.88 -8.68
N SER A 138 -0.40 -9.04 -8.05
CA SER A 138 -0.99 -9.28 -6.74
C SER A 138 -0.09 -10.11 -5.84
N GLY A 139 -0.22 -9.89 -4.54
CA GLY A 139 0.51 -10.64 -3.52
C GLY A 139 1.09 -9.75 -2.44
N GLN A 140 2.36 -9.99 -2.13
CA GLN A 140 3.09 -9.32 -1.07
C GLN A 140 4.49 -8.93 -1.55
N ILE A 141 4.85 -7.65 -1.39
CA ILE A 141 6.21 -7.12 -1.59
C ILE A 141 6.65 -6.49 -0.27
N VAL A 142 7.84 -6.85 0.23
CA VAL A 142 8.44 -6.30 1.44
C VAL A 142 9.78 -5.68 1.09
N GLU A 143 9.98 -4.42 1.48
CA GLU A 143 11.13 -3.62 1.10
C GLU A 143 11.65 -2.84 2.29
N LEU A 144 12.96 -2.64 2.36
CA LEU A 144 13.57 -1.56 3.12
C LEU A 144 13.65 -0.33 2.22
N PHE A 145 13.09 0.78 2.67
CA PHE A 145 12.96 2.01 1.89
C PHE A 145 13.60 3.19 2.63
N ASP A 146 14.36 3.97 1.87
CA ASP A 146 14.92 5.26 2.29
C ASP A 146 13.88 6.35 1.98
N VAL A 147 13.35 6.97 3.03
CA VAL A 147 12.34 8.03 2.93
C VAL A 147 12.95 9.34 2.44
N VAL A 148 14.22 9.59 2.75
CA VAL A 148 14.90 10.84 2.39
C VAL A 148 15.18 10.88 0.89
N ASN A 149 15.71 9.78 0.36
CA ASN A 149 16.08 9.69 -1.05
C ASN A 149 14.97 9.15 -1.96
N TRP A 150 13.85 8.72 -1.38
CA TRP A 150 12.75 8.07 -2.11
C TRP A 150 13.19 6.81 -2.88
N THR A 151 14.07 6.00 -2.30
CA THR A 151 14.65 4.83 -2.97
C THR A 151 14.46 3.53 -2.19
N VAL A 152 14.26 2.43 -2.92
CA VAL A 152 14.30 1.09 -2.34
C VAL A 152 15.76 0.73 -2.08
N ILE A 153 16.10 0.53 -0.80
CA ILE A 153 17.43 0.07 -0.38
C ILE A 153 17.57 -1.42 -0.69
N ALA A 154 16.54 -2.21 -0.36
CA ALA A 154 16.54 -3.65 -0.59
C ALA A 154 15.11 -4.21 -0.69
N GLU A 155 14.88 -5.11 -1.65
CA GLU A 155 13.72 -5.99 -1.66
C GLU A 155 14.02 -7.19 -0.74
N ILE A 156 13.23 -7.33 0.33
CA ILE A 156 13.39 -8.38 1.35
C ILE A 156 12.60 -9.63 0.95
N LYS A 157 11.42 -9.44 0.35
CA LYS A 157 10.52 -10.54 -0.02
C LYS A 157 9.58 -10.10 -1.13
N ARG A 158 9.39 -10.95 -2.13
CA ARG A 158 8.31 -10.87 -3.11
C ARG A 158 7.64 -12.23 -3.24
N VAL A 159 6.33 -12.26 -3.07
CA VAL A 159 5.50 -13.45 -3.24
C VAL A 159 4.21 -13.03 -3.89
N GLY A 160 3.77 -13.73 -4.94
CA GLY A 160 2.56 -13.36 -5.65
C GLY A 160 2.62 -13.72 -7.12
N LEU A 161 1.63 -13.23 -7.86
CA LEU A 161 1.58 -13.34 -9.30
C LEU A 161 1.91 -11.97 -9.90
N THR A 162 2.89 -11.96 -10.80
CA THR A 162 3.23 -10.80 -11.62
C THR A 162 3.18 -11.24 -13.08
N VAL A 163 2.26 -10.67 -13.85
CA VAL A 163 2.10 -10.92 -15.28
C VAL A 163 1.94 -9.58 -15.98
N PHE A 164 2.82 -9.35 -16.95
CA PHE A 164 2.80 -8.18 -17.82
C PHE A 164 3.04 -8.65 -19.25
N ASP A 165 1.96 -8.82 -20.01
CA ASP A 165 1.98 -9.25 -21.40
C ASP A 165 1.61 -8.07 -22.31
N ASN A 166 2.62 -7.25 -22.58
CA ASN A 166 2.50 -6.07 -23.42
C ASN A 166 2.11 -6.43 -24.86
N GLN A 167 2.53 -7.60 -25.35
CA GLN A 167 2.19 -8.05 -26.69
C GLN A 167 0.70 -8.38 -26.77
N ALA A 168 0.15 -9.09 -25.80
CA ALA A 168 -1.28 -9.39 -25.72
C ALA A 168 -2.14 -8.12 -25.66
N LEU A 169 -1.69 -7.09 -24.94
CA LEU A 169 -2.33 -5.77 -24.91
C LEU A 169 -2.32 -5.11 -26.30
N CYS A 170 -1.17 -5.05 -26.96
CA CYS A 170 -1.07 -4.48 -28.29
C CYS A 170 -1.91 -5.23 -29.32
N GLU A 171 -1.92 -6.56 -29.28
CA GLU A 171 -2.75 -7.37 -30.20
C GLU A 171 -4.24 -7.13 -29.97
N TYR A 172 -4.69 -7.03 -28.73
CA TYR A 172 -6.12 -6.83 -28.42
C TYR A 172 -6.62 -5.44 -28.83
N PHE A 173 -5.80 -4.40 -28.66
CA PHE A 173 -6.17 -3.01 -28.92
C PHE A 173 -5.81 -2.51 -30.33
N ALA A 174 -5.25 -3.38 -31.18
CA ALA A 174 -4.98 -3.08 -32.58
C ALA A 174 -6.21 -3.25 -33.49
N ASP A 175 -7.20 -4.01 -33.03
CA ASP A 175 -8.48 -4.26 -33.71
C ASP A 175 -9.52 -3.15 -33.42
#